data_AF-A0A8J4GY71-F1
#
_entry.id   AF-A0A8J4GY71-F1
#
_cell.length_a   1.000
_cell.length_b   1.000
_cell.length_c   1.000
_cell.angle_alpha   90.00
_cell.angle_beta   90.00
_cell.angle_gamma   90.00
#
_symmetry.space_group_name_H-M   'P 1'
#
loop_
_entity.id
_entity.type
_entity.pdbx_description
1 polymer ?
#
loop_
_entity_poly.entity_id
_entity_poly.type
_entity_poly.pdbx_seq_one_letter_code
_entity_poly.pdbx_strand_id
1 'polypeptide(L)'
;MANELLFHFSDRSGAELAFDTLQELGYKPKLSADRKYVQIHLESDDLTSALEISQASGGTLVEEPAGQQHAVFQQAYPIQEGYEEGLAAREDTAETLRLPAHLVTEDFPEFYMQPESET
;
A
#
# COMPACT_ATOMS: atom_id res chain seq x y z
N MET A 1 2.49 -10.72 14.17
CA MET A 1 3.14 -10.98 12.86
C MET A 1 4.16 -9.87 12.68
N ALA A 2 5.39 -10.21 12.34
CA ALA A 2 6.39 -9.19 12.05
C ALA A 2 6.15 -8.64 10.64
N ASN A 3 6.14 -7.32 10.51
CA ASN A 3 6.02 -6.67 9.21
C ASN A 3 7.43 -6.30 8.74
N GLU A 4 7.82 -6.78 7.56
CA GLU A 4 9.11 -6.46 6.96
C GLU A 4 8.88 -5.61 5.72
N LEU A 5 9.62 -4.51 5.62
CA LEU A 5 9.60 -3.63 4.45
C LEU A 5 10.91 -3.74 3.71
N LEU A 6 10.85 -3.72 2.38
CA LEU A 6 12.02 -3.69 1.51
C LEU A 6 12.02 -2.38 0.74
N PHE A 7 13.14 -1.66 0.74
CA PHE A 7 13.31 -0.42 0.00
C PHE A 7 14.41 -0.57 -1.03
N HIS A 8 14.17 -0.07 -2.24
CA HIS A 8 15.14 0.04 -3.32
C HIS A 8 15.68 1.46 -3.42
N PHE A 9 16.98 1.61 -3.62
CA PHE A 9 17.65 2.90 -3.77
C PHE A 9 18.35 2.99 -5.12
N SER A 10 18.18 4.14 -5.78
CA SER A 10 18.81 4.44 -7.08
C SER A 10 20.33 4.54 -6.99
N ASP A 11 20.85 4.98 -5.85
CA ASP A 11 22.27 5.14 -5.56
C ASP A 11 22.69 4.42 -4.28
N ARG A 12 23.91 3.89 -4.28
CA ARG A 12 24.49 3.16 -3.15
C ARG A 12 24.60 4.03 -1.90
N SER A 13 24.96 5.30 -2.06
CA SER A 13 25.17 6.23 -0.93
C SER A 13 23.86 6.47 -0.18
N GLY A 14 22.73 6.50 -0.89
CA GLY A 14 21.40 6.63 -0.28
C GLY A 14 21.01 5.41 0.55
N ALA A 15 21.28 4.21 0.05
CA ALA A 15 21.04 2.97 0.79
C ALA A 15 21.89 2.87 2.06
N GLU A 16 23.16 3.28 1.98
CA GLU A 16 24.08 3.32 3.13
C GLU A 16 23.62 4.34 4.17
N LEU A 17 23.26 5.55 3.74
CA LEU A 17 22.76 6.61 4.64
C LEU A 17 21.48 6.20 5.37
N ALA A 18 20.52 5.61 4.64
CA ALA A 18 19.29 5.11 5.23
C ALA A 18 19.58 4.00 6.25
N PHE A 19 20.44 3.05 5.88
CA PHE A 19 20.84 1.94 6.74
C PHE A 19 21.49 2.44 8.05
N ASP A 20 22.46 3.35 7.95
CA ASP A 20 23.16 3.91 9.11
C ASP A 20 22.18 4.67 10.01
N THR A 21 21.33 5.54 9.44
CA THR A 21 20.33 6.31 10.19
C THR A 21 19.33 5.41 10.92
N LEU A 22 18.83 4.38 10.25
CA LEU A 22 17.93 3.39 10.84
C LEU A 22 18.63 2.61 11.97
N GLN A 23 19.90 2.24 11.79
CA GLN A 23 20.65 1.56 12.84
C GLN A 23 20.85 2.47 14.08
N GLU A 24 21.15 3.75 13.86
CA GLU A 24 21.32 4.75 14.93
C GLU A 24 20.04 4.98 15.74
N LEU A 25 18.87 4.91 15.09
CA LEU A 25 17.57 5.05 15.73
C LEU A 25 17.05 3.76 16.38
N GLY A 26 17.84 2.68 16.33
CA GLY A 26 17.55 1.43 17.04
C GLY A 26 16.79 0.39 16.22
N TYR A 27 16.56 0.63 14.93
CA TYR A 27 16.04 -0.39 14.04
C TYR A 27 17.09 -1.48 13.77
N LYS A 28 16.64 -2.60 13.22
CA LYS A 28 17.51 -3.71 12.77
C LYS A 28 17.48 -3.86 11.25
N PRO A 29 17.93 -2.84 10.48
CA PRO A 29 17.93 -2.94 9.03
C PRO A 29 18.94 -3.99 8.55
N LYS A 30 18.71 -4.55 7.37
CA LYS A 30 19.65 -5.40 6.64
C LYS A 30 19.93 -4.78 5.28
N LEU A 31 21.20 -4.62 4.95
CA LEU A 31 21.64 -4.14 3.65
C LEU A 31 21.95 -5.34 2.74
N SER A 32 21.44 -5.31 1.51
CA SER A 32 21.74 -6.32 0.49
C SER A 32 23.20 -6.25 0.03
N ALA A 33 23.72 -7.35 -0.53
CA ALA A 33 25.10 -7.44 -1.02
C ALA A 33 25.43 -6.44 -2.15
N ASP A 34 24.43 -6.10 -2.97
CA ASP A 34 24.53 -5.10 -4.03
C ASP A 34 24.40 -3.66 -3.52
N ARG A 35 24.10 -3.48 -2.22
CA ARG A 35 23.95 -2.19 -1.52
C ARG A 35 22.95 -1.25 -2.18
N LYS A 36 21.91 -1.81 -2.80
CA LYS A 36 20.79 -1.08 -3.38
C LYS A 36 19.46 -1.36 -2.69
N TYR A 37 19.44 -2.32 -1.76
CA TYR A 37 18.24 -2.71 -1.04
C TYR A 37 18.46 -2.69 0.46
N VAL A 38 17.51 -2.09 1.18
CA VAL A 38 17.46 -2.08 2.66
C VAL A 38 16.16 -2.75 3.09
N GLN A 39 16.29 -3.81 3.88
CA GLN A 39 15.18 -4.52 4.51
C GLN A 39 15.05 -4.09 5.97
N ILE A 40 13.86 -3.71 6.40
CA ILE A 40 13.59 -3.21 7.76
C ILE A 40 12.55 -4.12 8.42
N HIS A 41 12.81 -4.54 9.66
CA HIS A 41 11.85 -5.25 10.48
C HIS A 41 11.14 -4.26 11.40
N LEU A 42 9.81 -4.17 11.30
CA LEU A 42 9.01 -3.25 12.09
C LEU A 42 8.43 -3.94 13.33
N GLU A 43 8.77 -3.39 14.50
CA GLU A 43 8.04 -3.62 15.75
C GLU A 43 7.05 -2.46 15.99
N SER A 44 5.92 -2.76 16.63
CA SER A 44 4.58 -2.21 16.41
C SER A 44 4.30 -0.70 16.60
N ASP A 45 5.28 0.21 16.53
CA ASP A 45 5.03 1.66 16.63
C ASP A 45 5.84 2.52 15.65
N ASP A 46 6.81 1.95 14.92
CA ASP A 46 7.83 2.76 14.22
C ASP A 46 7.78 2.70 12.69
N LEU A 47 6.59 2.47 12.13
CA LEU A 47 6.38 2.38 10.68
C LEU A 47 6.59 3.73 9.98
N THR A 48 6.02 4.80 10.53
CA THR A 48 6.02 6.12 9.89
C THR A 48 7.43 6.66 9.77
N SER A 49 8.22 6.65 10.85
CA SER A 49 9.59 7.15 10.83
C SER A 49 10.46 6.30 9.90
N ALA A 50 10.29 4.97 9.87
CA ALA A 50 11.02 4.10 8.94
C ALA A 50 10.73 4.43 7.47
N LEU A 51 9.47 4.73 7.14
CA LEU A 51 9.08 5.18 5.80
C LEU A 51 9.70 6.53 5.46
N GLU A 52 9.64 7.50 6.38
CA GLU A 52 10.18 8.86 6.17
C GLU A 52 11.69 8.84 5.95
N ILE A 53 12.45 8.13 6.80
CA ILE A 53 13.91 8.03 6.70
C ILE A 53 14.30 7.40 5.36
N SER A 54 13.63 6.31 4.99
CA SER A 54 13.94 5.58 3.76
C SER A 54 13.66 6.44 2.53
N GLN A 55 12.52 7.13 2.49
CA GLN A 55 12.14 8.01 1.37
C GLN A 55 13.00 9.27 1.28
N ALA A 56 13.33 9.90 2.43
CA ALA A 56 14.22 11.08 2.48
C ALA A 56 15.63 10.74 1.97
N SER A 57 16.05 9.50 2.13
CA SER A 57 17.33 8.98 1.62
C SER A 57 17.27 8.51 0.16
N GLY A 58 16.14 8.71 -0.53
CA GLY A 58 15.93 8.34 -1.93
C GLY A 58 15.45 6.90 -2.15
N GLY A 59 14.98 6.23 -1.09
CA GLY A 59 14.44 4.89 -1.13
C GLY A 59 13.00 4.85 -1.63
N THR A 60 12.71 3.91 -2.52
CA THR A 60 11.35 3.57 -2.98
C THR A 60 10.94 2.26 -2.32
N LEU A 61 9.75 2.23 -1.72
CA LEU A 61 9.23 0.98 -1.15
C LEU A 61 9.03 -0.03 -2.28
N VAL A 62 9.64 -1.20 -2.13
CA VAL A 62 9.41 -2.33 -3.02
C VAL A 62 8.19 -3.05 -2.48
N GLU A 63 7.07 -2.87 -3.17
CA GLU A 63 5.90 -3.72 -3.01
C GLU A 63 6.24 -5.09 -3.61
N GLU A 64 7.05 -5.89 -2.92
CA GLU A 64 7.11 -7.32 -3.23
C GLU A 64 5.66 -7.83 -3.08
N PRO A 65 5.05 -8.40 -4.13
CA PRO A 65 3.73 -8.96 -4.02
C PRO A 65 3.86 -10.04 -2.96
N ALA A 66 3.15 -9.93 -1.85
CA ALA A 66 3.21 -10.88 -0.75
C ALA A 66 3.14 -12.31 -1.32
N GLY A 67 4.31 -12.95 -1.52
CA GLY A 67 4.43 -14.07 -2.47
C GLY A 67 3.67 -15.31 -2.00
N GLN A 68 3.33 -15.35 -0.72
CA GLN A 68 2.46 -16.36 -0.14
C GLN A 68 0.98 -15.95 -0.13
N GLN A 69 0.63 -14.67 -0.02
CA GLN A 69 -0.77 -14.24 0.13
C GLN A 69 -1.44 -13.96 -1.21
N HIS A 70 -0.72 -13.40 -2.19
CA HIS A 70 -1.22 -13.22 -3.55
C HIS A 70 -1.48 -14.55 -4.24
N ALA A 71 -0.62 -15.56 -4.03
CA ALA A 71 -0.84 -16.90 -4.57
C ALA A 71 -2.13 -17.54 -4.02
N VAL A 72 -2.40 -17.39 -2.73
CA VAL A 72 -3.64 -17.88 -2.09
C VAL A 72 -4.86 -17.11 -2.61
N PHE A 73 -4.75 -15.79 -2.81
CA PHE A 73 -5.82 -14.97 -3.34
C PHE A 73 -6.14 -15.32 -4.81
N GLN A 74 -5.12 -15.54 -5.64
CA GLN A 74 -5.25 -15.99 -7.03
C GLN A 74 -5.79 -17.43 -7.13
N GLN A 75 -5.46 -18.31 -6.18
CA GLN A 75 -6.07 -19.64 -6.09
C GLN A 75 -7.53 -19.60 -5.64
N ALA A 76 -7.91 -18.64 -4.79
CA ALA A 76 -9.29 -18.49 -4.32
C ALA A 76 -10.20 -17.81 -5.36
N TYR A 77 -9.64 -16.91 -6.17
CA TYR A 77 -10.32 -16.22 -7.27
C TYR A 77 -9.52 -16.37 -8.56
N PRO A 78 -9.52 -17.57 -9.20
CA PRO A 78 -8.90 -17.74 -10.50
C PRO A 78 -9.70 -16.89 -11.49
N ILE A 79 -9.13 -15.75 -11.88
CA ILE A 79 -9.76 -14.89 -12.86
C ILE A 79 -9.62 -15.59 -14.22
N GLN A 80 -10.74 -16.05 -14.77
CA GLN A 80 -10.80 -16.99 -15.88
C GLN A 80 -10.53 -16.26 -17.20
N GLU A 81 -9.43 -16.62 -17.88
CA GLU A 81 -8.97 -16.08 -19.17
C GLU A 81 -10.12 -15.93 -20.18
N GLY A 82 -10.64 -14.71 -20.28
CA GLY A 82 -11.72 -14.32 -21.18
C GLY A 82 -11.89 -12.80 -21.29
N TYR A 83 -11.03 -12.03 -20.63
CA TYR A 83 -10.95 -10.57 -20.66
C TYR A 83 -9.50 -10.15 -21.01
N GLU A 84 -8.90 -10.80 -22.01
CA GLU A 84 -7.49 -10.59 -22.37
C GLU A 84 -7.22 -9.32 -23.21
N GLU A 85 -8.21 -8.44 -23.40
CA GLU A 85 -7.98 -7.20 -24.13
C GLU A 85 -8.18 -6.00 -23.20
N GLY A 86 -7.07 -5.47 -22.64
CA GLY A 86 -7.10 -4.10 -22.13
C GLY A 86 -6.21 -3.68 -20.95
N LEU A 87 -5.30 -4.51 -20.40
CA LEU A 87 -4.44 -4.05 -19.29
C LEU A 87 -3.04 -3.55 -19.69
N ALA A 88 -2.74 -3.51 -20.99
CA ALA A 88 -1.55 -2.83 -21.49
C ALA A 88 -1.97 -1.47 -22.09
N ALA A 89 -1.73 -0.41 -21.32
CA ALA A 89 -1.96 1.01 -21.62
C ALA A 89 -3.36 1.57 -21.29
N ARG A 90 -3.53 2.07 -20.06
CA ARG A 90 -4.18 3.36 -19.74
C ARG A 90 -4.05 3.71 -18.26
N GLU A 91 -3.92 5.01 -17.98
CA GLU A 91 -3.79 5.62 -16.63
C GLU A 91 -5.09 5.58 -15.81
N ASP A 92 -5.90 4.54 -15.98
CA ASP A 92 -7.27 4.44 -15.49
C ASP A 92 -7.56 3.00 -15.06
N THR A 93 -6.90 2.54 -13.99
CA THR A 93 -7.29 1.29 -13.28
C THR A 93 -8.48 1.54 -12.34
N ALA A 94 -9.33 2.50 -12.69
CA ALA A 94 -10.44 2.98 -11.90
C ALA A 94 -11.79 2.47 -12.43
N GLU A 95 -11.88 1.29 -13.02
CA GLU A 95 -13.17 0.72 -13.40
C GLU A 95 -13.10 -0.81 -13.35
N THR A 96 -13.98 -1.58 -12.73
CA THR A 96 -15.18 -1.29 -11.98
C THR A 96 -15.50 -2.61 -11.28
N LEU A 97 -15.25 -2.73 -9.97
CA LEU A 97 -16.03 -3.67 -9.16
C LEU A 97 -17.47 -3.20 -9.30
N ARG A 98 -18.21 -3.77 -10.28
CA ARG A 98 -19.62 -3.44 -10.52
C ARG A 98 -20.41 -3.98 -9.33
N LEU A 99 -20.37 -3.24 -8.22
CA LEU A 99 -21.41 -3.31 -7.21
C LEU A 99 -22.69 -2.91 -7.96
N PRO A 100 -23.69 -3.79 -8.05
CA PRO A 100 -24.95 -3.41 -8.66
C PRO A 100 -25.49 -2.19 -7.91
N ALA A 101 -25.54 -1.04 -8.59
CA ALA A 101 -26.32 0.10 -8.16
C ALA A 101 -27.78 -0.31 -8.29
N HIS A 102 -28.30 -0.97 -7.27
CA HIS A 102 -29.75 -1.04 -7.08
C HIS A 102 -30.18 0.42 -6.91
N LEU A 103 -31.03 0.93 -7.80
CA LEU A 103 -31.58 2.27 -7.64
C LEU A 103 -32.32 2.30 -6.31
N VAL A 104 -31.73 2.92 -5.29
CA VAL A 104 -32.39 3.14 -4.01
C VAL A 104 -33.35 4.31 -4.23
N THR A 105 -34.63 4.03 -4.43
CA THR A 105 -35.68 5.05 -4.25
C THR A 105 -35.88 5.23 -2.75
N GLU A 106 -35.10 6.12 -2.14
CA GLU A 106 -35.33 6.59 -0.78
C GLU A 106 -36.54 7.52 -0.80
N ASP A 107 -37.73 6.97 -0.50
CA ASP A 107 -38.93 7.78 -0.20
C ASP A 107 -38.74 8.33 1.22
N PHE A 108 -37.99 9.43 1.33
CA PHE A 108 -37.69 10.05 2.62
C PHE A 108 -38.99 10.65 3.19
N PRO A 109 -39.45 10.25 4.39
CA PRO A 109 -40.66 10.82 4.97
C PRO A 109 -40.48 12.31 5.27
N GLU A 110 -41.43 13.12 4.82
CA GLU A 110 -41.44 14.59 4.84
C GLU A 110 -41.35 15.22 6.26
N PHE A 111 -41.43 14.40 7.31
CA PHE A 111 -41.28 14.83 8.70
C PHE A 111 -39.92 15.47 9.00
N TYR A 112 -38.88 15.11 8.26
CA TYR A 112 -37.54 15.70 8.42
C TYR A 112 -37.38 17.09 7.79
N MET A 113 -38.36 17.58 7.02
CA MET A 113 -38.30 18.89 6.36
C MET A 113 -38.98 20.02 7.15
N GLN A 114 -39.50 19.76 8.34
CA GLN A 114 -40.12 20.81 9.16
C GLN A 114 -39.06 21.51 10.02
N PRO A 115 -38.78 22.81 9.82
CA PRO A 115 -37.96 23.54 10.78
C PRO A 115 -38.71 23.62 12.10
N GLU A 116 -38.06 23.13 13.15
CA GLU A 116 -38.46 23.34 14.53
C GLU A 116 -38.79 24.82 14.78
N SER A 117 -40.06 25.09 15.02
CA SER A 117 -40.53 26.44 15.36
C SER A 117 -40.10 26.71 16.80
N GLU A 118 -38.97 27.41 16.96
CA GLU A 118 -38.57 27.98 18.25
C GLU A 118 -39.68 28.92 18.78
N THR A 119 -39.91 28.82 20.09
CA THR A 119 -41.01 29.44 20.85
C THR A 119 -40.75 30.91 21.14
#